data_AF-A0A5Q4T5A1-F1
#
_entry.id   AF-A0A5Q4T5A1-F1
#
_cell.length_a   1.000
_cell.length_b   1.000
_cell.length_c   1.000
_cell.angle_alpha   90.00
_cell.angle_beta   90.00
_cell.angle_gamma   90.00
#
_symmetry.space_group_name_H-M   'P 1'
#
loop_
_entity.id
_entity.type
_entity.pdbx_description
1 polymer ?
#
loop_
_entity_poly.entity_id
_entity_poly.type
_entity_poly.pdbx_seq_one_letter_code
_entity_poly.pdbx_strand_id
1 'polypeptide(L)'
;MRADDQVGEDVPPELATVLRRGDDSRPVLIAACVCAECGGRVFSVLVNASGAERECAGCGGRAFLADSEEYWSEECWEDDEPGAACCPCGSEEFEAAVAFSLGADGEVRWVAVGLRCTRDGFCGIYADWKIDYGPTGHLLTSV
;
A
#
# COMPACT_ATOMS: atom_id res chain seq x y z
N MET A 1 0.57 21.64 -2.14
CA MET A 1 0.68 21.11 -0.78
C MET A 1 -0.59 21.50 -0.07
N ARG A 2 -1.51 20.56 0.17
CA ARG A 2 -2.62 20.82 1.10
C ARG A 2 -2.03 20.78 2.51
N ALA A 3 -2.55 21.62 3.40
CA ALA A 3 -2.01 21.77 4.75
C ALA A 3 -2.17 20.50 5.60
N ASP A 4 -3.07 19.59 5.18
CA ASP A 4 -3.53 18.45 5.96
C ASP A 4 -3.02 17.08 5.47
N ASP A 5 -2.28 17.03 4.36
CA ASP A 5 -1.64 15.78 3.92
C ASP A 5 -0.46 15.46 4.85
N GLN A 6 -0.43 14.25 5.40
CA GLN A 6 0.68 13.80 6.25
C GLN A 6 1.44 12.68 5.52
N VAL A 7 2.76 12.87 5.39
CA VAL A 7 3.64 11.89 4.74
C VAL A 7 4.69 11.48 5.75
N GLY A 8 4.81 10.19 6.01
CA GLY A 8 5.84 9.64 6.87
C GLY A 8 7.24 9.97 6.34
N GLU A 9 8.18 10.20 7.25
CA GLU A 9 9.57 10.60 6.93
C GLU A 9 10.30 9.59 6.03
N ASP A 10 9.84 8.35 6.07
CA ASP A 10 10.41 7.19 5.39
C ASP A 10 9.86 6.94 3.98
N VAL A 11 8.94 7.76 3.51
CA VAL A 11 8.30 7.61 2.19
C VAL A 11 9.15 8.29 1.12
N PRO A 12 9.55 7.59 0.03
CA PRO A 12 10.23 8.22 -1.10
C PRO A 12 9.39 9.36 -1.70
N PRO A 13 9.99 10.52 -2.03
CA PRO A 13 9.24 11.71 -2.47
C PRO A 13 8.52 11.50 -3.81
N GLU A 14 9.12 10.69 -4.70
CA GLU A 14 8.50 10.27 -5.96
C GLU A 14 7.23 9.47 -5.71
N LEU A 15 7.30 8.52 -4.78
CA LEU A 15 6.18 7.64 -4.42
C LEU A 15 5.05 8.41 -3.74
N ALA A 16 5.39 9.32 -2.81
CA ALA A 16 4.43 10.23 -2.20
C ALA A 16 3.71 11.10 -3.25
N THR A 17 4.39 11.48 -4.34
CA THR A 17 3.78 12.27 -5.41
C THR A 17 2.75 11.47 -6.21
N VAL A 18 3.03 10.20 -6.48
CA VAL A 18 2.08 9.29 -7.15
C VAL A 18 0.86 9.05 -6.25
N LEU A 19 1.10 8.74 -4.97
CA LEU A 19 0.07 8.39 -4.00
C LEU A 19 -0.90 9.53 -3.66
N ARG A 20 -0.47 10.78 -3.79
CA ARG A 20 -1.34 11.96 -3.61
C ARG A 20 -2.38 12.16 -4.70
N ARG A 21 -2.30 11.44 -5.83
CA ARG A 21 -3.21 11.64 -6.98
C ARG A 21 -4.52 10.86 -6.90
N GLY A 22 -4.73 10.04 -5.86
CA GLY A 22 -6.02 9.38 -5.60
C GLY A 22 -7.05 10.39 -5.08
N ASP A 23 -8.14 10.58 -5.83
CA ASP A 23 -9.29 11.47 -5.59
C ASP A 23 -9.01 12.80 -4.86
N ASP A 24 -8.92 13.88 -5.64
CA ASP A 24 -8.49 15.24 -5.25
C ASP A 24 -9.32 15.91 -4.13
N SER A 25 -10.27 15.24 -3.46
CA SER A 25 -11.16 15.87 -2.48
C SER A 25 -10.82 15.61 -1.01
N ARG A 26 -9.96 14.63 -0.70
CA ARG A 26 -9.73 14.16 0.68
C ARG A 26 -8.28 14.37 1.16
N PRO A 27 -8.05 14.61 2.46
CA PRO A 27 -6.70 14.56 3.03
C PRO A 27 -6.18 13.12 3.01
N VAL A 28 -4.87 12.98 2.80
CA VAL A 28 -4.21 11.67 2.67
C VAL A 28 -3.12 11.51 3.74
N LEU A 29 -3.13 10.37 4.41
CA LEU A 29 -2.01 9.89 5.23
C LEU A 29 -1.19 8.89 4.43
N ILE A 30 0.12 9.09 4.31
CA ILE A 30 1.00 8.18 3.57
C ILE A 30 2.04 7.59 4.53
N ALA A 31 2.05 6.27 4.64
CA ALA A 31 2.99 5.53 5.48
C ALA A 31 3.85 4.60 4.62
N ALA A 32 5.15 4.57 4.88
CA ALA A 32 6.06 3.63 4.25
C ALA A 32 5.95 2.26 4.91
N CYS A 33 6.04 1.19 4.12
CA CYS A 33 6.13 -0.16 4.65
C CYS A 33 7.53 -0.41 5.21
N VAL A 34 7.60 -0.89 6.45
CA VAL A 34 8.85 -1.30 7.09
C VAL A 34 8.65 -2.67 7.71
N CYS A 35 9.58 -3.59 7.45
CA CYS A 35 9.52 -4.91 8.06
C CYS A 35 9.71 -4.78 9.57
N ALA A 36 8.72 -5.23 10.35
CA ALA A 36 8.79 -5.19 11.80
C ALA A 36 9.90 -6.08 12.39
N GLU A 37 10.28 -7.14 11.68
CA GLU A 37 11.30 -8.09 12.17
C GLU A 37 12.74 -7.62 11.91
N CYS A 38 13.03 -7.12 10.71
CA CYS A 38 14.40 -6.78 10.30
C CYS A 38 14.63 -5.30 9.94
N GLY A 39 13.58 -4.47 9.93
CA GLY A 39 13.66 -3.07 9.51
C GLY A 39 13.86 -2.87 8.00
N GLY A 40 13.82 -3.95 7.21
CA GLY A 40 13.95 -3.92 5.76
C GLY A 40 12.81 -3.16 5.08
N ARG A 41 13.11 -2.59 3.91
CA ARG A 41 12.21 -1.71 3.14
C ARG A 41 11.95 -2.19 1.72
N VAL A 42 12.59 -3.29 1.35
CA VAL A 42 12.45 -3.91 0.04
C VAL A 42 11.55 -5.12 0.18
N PHE A 43 10.51 -5.17 -0.66
CA PHE A 43 9.49 -6.18 -0.63
C PHE A 43 9.17 -6.70 -2.02
N SER A 44 8.82 -7.97 -2.10
CA SER A 44 7.99 -8.52 -3.17
C SER A 44 6.53 -8.33 -2.76
N VAL A 45 5.66 -7.94 -3.69
CA VAL A 45 4.27 -7.61 -3.36
C VAL A 45 3.33 -8.41 -4.25
N LEU A 46 2.35 -9.07 -3.64
CA LEU A 46 1.21 -9.66 -4.32
C LEU A 46 0.02 -8.70 -4.18
N VAL A 47 -0.71 -8.50 -5.27
CA VAL A 47 -1.86 -7.60 -5.32
C VAL A 47 -3.03 -8.23 -6.06
N ASN A 48 -4.23 -7.75 -5.75
CA ASN A 48 -5.46 -8.06 -6.46
C ASN A 48 -6.44 -6.87 -6.32
N ALA A 49 -7.71 -7.02 -6.70
CA ALA A 49 -8.65 -5.91 -6.67
C ALA A 49 -9.02 -5.44 -5.24
N SER A 50 -8.78 -6.25 -4.21
CA SER A 50 -9.28 -6.00 -2.85
C SER A 50 -8.22 -6.07 -1.75
N GLY A 51 -6.93 -6.18 -2.10
CA GLY A 51 -5.91 -6.43 -1.11
C GLY A 51 -4.49 -6.48 -1.65
N ALA A 52 -3.55 -6.48 -0.71
CA ALA A 52 -2.14 -6.61 -1.00
C ALA A 52 -1.39 -7.33 0.14
N GLU A 53 -0.48 -8.22 -0.24
CA GLU A 53 0.44 -8.88 0.67
C GLU A 53 1.86 -8.49 0.29
N ARG A 54 2.70 -8.19 1.28
CA ARG A 54 4.13 -7.95 1.09
C ARG A 54 4.97 -9.03 1.73
N GLU A 55 6.02 -9.44 1.05
CA GLU A 55 7.08 -10.32 1.57
C GLU A 55 8.40 -9.54 1.63
N CYS A 56 9.06 -9.52 2.79
CA CYS A 56 10.32 -8.80 2.95
C CYS A 56 11.48 -9.56 2.28
N ALA A 57 12.20 -8.91 1.37
CA ALA A 57 13.36 -9.50 0.71
C ALA A 57 14.53 -9.81 1.68
N GLY A 58 14.56 -9.17 2.86
CA GLY A 58 15.62 -9.33 3.85
C GLY A 58 15.44 -10.56 4.76
N CYS A 59 14.23 -10.80 5.27
CA CYS A 59 13.96 -11.90 6.21
C CYS A 59 12.91 -12.92 5.72
N GLY A 60 12.24 -12.66 4.60
CA GLY A 60 11.11 -13.47 4.11
C GLY A 60 9.82 -13.28 4.89
N GLY A 61 9.77 -12.34 5.84
CA GLY A 61 8.58 -12.07 6.64
C GLY A 61 7.46 -11.51 5.78
N ARG A 62 6.27 -12.13 5.87
CA ARG A 62 5.07 -11.77 5.12
C ARG A 62 4.10 -10.97 5.99
N ALA A 63 3.44 -9.98 5.42
CA ALA A 63 2.41 -9.21 6.09
C ALA A 63 1.38 -8.68 5.08
N PHE A 64 0.10 -8.68 5.47
CA PHE A 64 -0.96 -8.03 4.72
C PHE A 64 -0.96 -6.52 4.96
N LEU A 65 -1.34 -5.77 3.93
CA LEU A 65 -1.45 -4.31 4.01
C LEU A 65 -2.90 -3.92 4.27
N ALA A 66 -3.10 -3.01 5.23
CA ALA A 66 -4.40 -2.47 5.60
C ALA A 66 -5.47 -3.55 5.83
N ASP A 67 -5.11 -4.58 6.61
CA ASP A 67 -5.99 -5.67 7.03
C ASP A 67 -6.66 -6.46 5.89
N SER A 68 -6.01 -6.52 4.72
CA SER A 68 -6.57 -7.22 3.55
C SER A 68 -6.59 -8.75 3.69
N GLU A 69 -6.14 -9.31 4.82
CA GLU A 69 -6.13 -10.77 5.06
C GLU A 69 -7.54 -11.36 4.99
N GLU A 70 -8.53 -10.68 5.58
CA GLU A 70 -9.92 -11.17 5.60
C GLU A 70 -10.50 -11.34 4.18
N TYR A 71 -9.96 -10.60 3.22
CA TYR A 71 -10.40 -10.62 1.83
C TYR A 71 -9.54 -11.53 0.95
N TRP A 72 -8.50 -12.17 1.48
CA TRP A 72 -7.49 -12.96 0.74
C TRP A 72 -7.84 -14.44 0.52
N SER A 73 -8.91 -14.96 1.11
CA SER A 73 -9.22 -16.41 1.13
C SER A 73 -9.83 -16.93 -0.18
N GLU A 74 -9.40 -18.11 -0.66
CA GLU A 74 -9.77 -18.77 -1.94
C GLU A 74 -11.28 -18.76 -2.29
N GLU A 75 -12.17 -18.72 -1.29
CA GLU A 75 -13.63 -18.62 -1.49
C GLU A 75 -14.10 -17.26 -2.06
N CYS A 76 -13.25 -16.23 -2.03
CA CYS A 76 -13.57 -14.91 -2.59
C CYS A 76 -13.22 -14.78 -4.09
N TRP A 77 -12.65 -15.83 -4.73
CA TRP A 77 -11.83 -15.70 -5.94
C TRP A 77 -12.19 -16.66 -7.08
N GLU A 78 -13.42 -16.66 -7.61
CA GLU A 78 -13.62 -17.34 -8.92
C GLU A 78 -12.90 -16.60 -10.08
N ASP A 79 -12.48 -15.33 -9.92
CA ASP A 79 -11.90 -14.51 -11.01
C ASP A 79 -10.79 -13.49 -10.64
N ASP A 80 -10.28 -13.41 -9.40
CA ASP A 80 -9.41 -12.28 -8.98
C ASP A 80 -8.01 -12.70 -8.45
N GLU A 81 -7.51 -13.91 -8.76
CA GLU A 81 -6.30 -14.50 -8.14
C GLU A 81 -5.13 -13.48 -7.93
N PRO A 82 -4.50 -13.43 -6.73
CA PRO A 82 -3.41 -12.50 -6.45
C PRO A 82 -2.25 -12.62 -7.44
N GLY A 83 -1.90 -11.50 -8.07
CA GLY A 83 -0.79 -11.40 -9.01
C GLY A 83 0.45 -10.77 -8.38
N ALA A 84 1.63 -11.27 -8.74
CA ALA A 84 2.88 -10.62 -8.36
C ALA A 84 3.02 -9.26 -9.06
N ALA A 85 3.29 -8.22 -8.28
CA ALA A 85 3.62 -6.91 -8.81
C ALA A 85 4.92 -6.99 -9.59
N CYS A 86 4.91 -6.47 -10.82
CA CYS A 86 6.08 -6.43 -11.68
C CYS A 86 6.26 -5.04 -12.26
N CYS A 87 7.49 -4.55 -12.25
CA CYS A 87 7.86 -3.30 -12.91
C CYS A 87 7.98 -3.56 -14.42
N PRO A 88 7.64 -2.61 -15.31
CA PRO A 88 7.92 -2.73 -16.73
C PRO A 88 9.39 -3.05 -17.08
N CYS A 89 10.34 -2.78 -16.19
CA CYS A 89 11.74 -3.19 -16.34
C CYS A 89 12.03 -4.67 -15.99
N GLY A 90 11.02 -5.43 -15.58
CA GLY A 90 11.15 -6.83 -15.14
C GLY A 90 11.76 -7.02 -13.75
N SER A 91 11.58 -6.05 -12.84
CA SER A 91 11.95 -6.20 -11.42
C SER A 91 10.70 -6.49 -10.60
N GLU A 92 10.84 -7.31 -9.57
CA GLU A 92 9.78 -7.69 -8.62
C GLU A 92 10.07 -7.19 -7.19
N GLU A 93 11.14 -6.40 -7.04
CA GLU A 93 11.56 -5.81 -5.76
C GLU A 93 11.21 -4.32 -5.69
N PHE A 94 10.50 -3.93 -4.64
CA PHE A 94 9.96 -2.58 -4.48
C PHE A 94 10.12 -2.04 -3.07
N GLU A 95 10.24 -0.72 -2.95
CA GLU A 95 9.83 0.01 -1.76
C GLU A 95 8.32 0.22 -1.83
N ALA A 96 7.59 -0.15 -0.78
CA ALA A 96 6.14 -0.03 -0.72
C ALA A 96 5.71 1.10 0.23
N ALA A 97 4.62 1.77 -0.10
CA ALA A 97 3.95 2.73 0.77
C ALA A 97 2.44 2.67 0.57
N VAL A 98 1.68 2.95 1.62
CA VAL A 98 0.23 2.94 1.60
C VAL A 98 -0.29 4.34 1.86
N ALA A 99 -1.23 4.77 1.01
CA ALA A 99 -1.97 6.01 1.18
C ALA A 99 -3.39 5.71 1.68
N PHE A 100 -3.77 6.40 2.74
CA PHE A 100 -5.09 6.33 3.35
C PHE A 100 -5.81 7.65 3.09
N SER A 101 -6.86 7.62 2.28
CA SER A 101 -7.72 8.80 2.07
C SER A 101 -8.74 8.88 3.19
N LEU A 102 -8.75 9.99 3.94
CA LEU A 102 -9.62 10.13 5.09
C LEU A 102 -10.93 10.84 4.76
N GLY A 103 -12.01 10.44 5.43
CA GLY A 103 -13.26 11.17 5.47
C GLY A 103 -13.19 12.39 6.39
N ALA A 104 -14.25 13.20 6.38
CA ALA A 104 -14.37 14.35 7.29
C ALA A 104 -14.40 13.94 8.78
N ASP A 105 -14.74 12.69 9.06
CA ASP A 105 -14.72 12.08 10.39
C ASP A 105 -13.36 11.47 10.78
N GLY A 106 -12.35 11.56 9.91
CA GLY A 106 -11.01 11.01 10.14
C GLY A 106 -10.90 9.50 9.86
N GLU A 107 -12.00 8.84 9.49
CA GLU A 107 -12.02 7.43 9.12
C GLU A 107 -11.43 7.23 7.71
N VAL A 108 -10.72 6.12 7.49
CA VAL A 108 -10.21 5.71 6.19
C VAL A 108 -11.38 5.37 5.27
N ARG A 109 -11.35 5.93 4.07
CA ARG A 109 -12.37 5.68 3.02
C ARG A 109 -11.80 4.99 1.80
N TRP A 110 -10.49 5.10 1.61
CA TRP A 110 -9.78 4.51 0.49
C TRP A 110 -8.37 4.15 0.92
N VAL A 111 -7.90 3.01 0.44
CA VAL A 111 -6.52 2.55 0.57
C VAL A 111 -5.93 2.49 -0.82
N ALA A 112 -4.72 3.02 -1.01
CA ALA A 112 -3.95 2.87 -2.23
C ALA A 112 -2.53 2.39 -1.91
N VAL A 113 -2.11 1.31 -2.56
CA VAL A 113 -0.78 0.73 -2.43
C VAL A 113 0.10 1.21 -3.56
N GLY A 114 1.11 1.99 -3.20
CA GLY A 114 2.10 2.51 -4.12
C GLY A 114 3.39 1.72 -4.01
N LEU A 115 3.97 1.38 -5.16
CA LEU A 115 5.27 0.71 -5.23
C LEU A 115 6.26 1.58 -5.98
N ARG A 116 7.51 1.58 -5.51
CA ARG A 116 8.67 2.15 -6.18
C ARG A 116 9.69 1.06 -6.45
N CYS A 117 9.97 0.82 -7.73
CA CYS A 117 10.96 -0.16 -8.15
C CYS A 117 12.35 0.23 -7.67
N THR A 118 13.06 -0.70 -7.03
CA THR A 118 14.42 -0.47 -6.53
C THR A 118 15.47 -0.44 -7.66
N ARG A 119 15.13 -0.95 -8.85
CA ARG A 119 16.03 -1.06 -10.00
C ARG A 119 16.05 0.20 -10.87
N ASP A 120 14.89 0.74 -11.23
CA ASP A 120 14.76 1.87 -12.17
C ASP A 120 14.05 3.10 -11.56
N GLY A 121 13.60 3.00 -10.30
CA GLY A 121 12.90 4.08 -9.60
C GLY A 121 11.47 4.33 -10.08
N PHE A 122 10.93 3.49 -10.98
CA PHE A 122 9.55 3.64 -11.45
C PHE A 122 8.57 3.55 -10.28
N CYS A 123 7.64 4.50 -10.21
CA CYS A 123 6.62 4.58 -9.17
C CYS A 123 5.21 4.43 -9.77
N GLY A 124 4.37 3.62 -9.15
CA GLY A 124 2.98 3.41 -9.59
C GLY A 124 2.06 3.00 -8.45
N ILE A 125 0.75 3.14 -8.66
CA ILE A 125 -0.28 2.53 -7.81
C ILE A 125 -0.56 1.14 -8.40
N TYR A 126 -0.48 0.11 -7.56
CA TYR A 126 -0.61 -1.28 -7.97
C TYR A 126 -1.89 -1.93 -7.48
N ALA A 127 -2.46 -1.44 -6.38
CA ALA A 127 -3.78 -1.81 -5.90
C ALA A 127 -4.40 -0.64 -5.16
N ASP A 128 -5.71 -0.52 -5.24
CA ASP A 128 -6.47 0.43 -4.47
C ASP A 128 -7.90 -0.05 -4.28
N TRP A 129 -8.45 0.20 -3.09
CA TRP A 129 -9.78 -0.27 -2.74
C TRP A 129 -10.48 0.66 -1.77
N LYS A 130 -11.81 0.59 -1.81
CA LYS A 130 -12.70 1.38 -0.95
C LYS A 130 -12.87 0.71 0.41
N ILE A 131 -12.94 1.53 1.45
CA ILE A 131 -13.30 1.08 2.80
C ILE A 131 -14.72 1.56 3.12
N ASP A 132 -15.62 0.60 3.33
CA ASP A 132 -17.04 0.82 3.63
C ASP A 132 -17.46 0.33 5.02
N TYR A 133 -16.49 0.08 5.92
CA TYR A 133 -16.70 -0.29 7.31
C TYR A 133 -16.02 0.69 8.27
N GLY A 134 -16.30 0.56 9.57
CA GLY A 134 -15.62 1.29 10.63
C GLY A 134 -15.80 0.60 11.98
N PRO A 135 -14.91 0.85 12.95
CA PRO A 135 -13.82 1.84 12.93
C PRO A 135 -12.57 1.38 12.17
N THR A 136 -11.81 2.32 11.60
CA THR A 136 -10.70 2.07 10.65
C THR A 136 -9.31 2.43 11.17
N GLY A 137 -9.19 2.91 12.42
CA GLY A 137 -7.89 3.36 12.96
C GLY A 137 -6.79 2.30 13.00
N HIS A 138 -7.15 1.01 13.05
CA HIS A 138 -6.19 -0.11 13.02
C HIS A 138 -5.47 -0.23 11.66
N LEU A 139 -6.08 0.23 10.56
CA LEU A 139 -5.49 0.17 9.22
C LEU A 139 -4.21 1.00 9.12
N LEU A 140 -4.14 2.10 9.87
CA LEU A 140 -2.99 3.01 9.88
C LEU A 140 -1.74 2.38 10.53
N THR A 141 -1.91 1.30 11.29
CA THR A 141 -0.81 0.57 11.93
C THR A 141 -0.44 -0.73 11.22
N SER A 142 -1.18 -1.11 10.18
CA SER A 142 -0.99 -2.36 9.43
C SER A 142 -0.36 -2.10 8.06
N VAL A 143 0.90 -1.62 8.04
CA VAL A 143 1.68 -1.30 6.84
C VAL A 143 3.06 -1.94 6.82
#